data_AF-A0A3A6KX41-F1
#
_entry.id   AF-A0A3A6KX41-F1
#
_cell.length_a   1.000
_cell.length_b   1.000
_cell.length_c   1.000
_cell.angle_alpha   90.00
_cell.angle_beta   90.00
_cell.angle_gamma   90.00
#
_symmetry.space_group_name_H-M   'P 1'
#
loop_
_entity.id
_entity.type
_entity.pdbx_description
1 polymer ?
#
loop_
_entity_poly.entity_id
_entity_poly.type
_entity_poly.pdbx_seq_one_letter_code
_entity_poly.pdbx_strand_id
1 'polypeptide(L)'
;MTNYRKTGLNTNLSNYGWYECVHCHKKFRKGDIDIDHILPQSRGGGNQPQNLQCLCKHCNRSKGNDMSQTKVDLRQRKQSYGQYKREEILKLKLEEKKKEIRENYLSKLSNEEILKCLKSLDFRDGWTELKREARKRGIM
;
A
#
# COMPACT_ATOMS: atom_id res chain seq x y z
N MET A 1 14.38 12.45 -18.06
CA MET A 1 15.05 12.05 -16.80
C MET A 1 13.99 11.71 -15.77
N THR A 2 14.01 10.51 -15.19
CA THR A 2 13.08 10.11 -14.12
C THR A 2 13.41 10.88 -12.83
N ASN A 3 12.45 11.65 -12.33
CA ASN A 3 12.60 12.39 -11.07
C ASN A 3 12.49 11.40 -9.89
N TYR A 4 13.62 10.84 -9.45
CA TYR A 4 13.68 9.85 -8.37
C TYR A 4 13.01 10.37 -7.09
N ARG A 5 13.11 11.68 -6.80
CA ARG A 5 12.47 12.29 -5.63
C ARG A 5 10.95 12.16 -5.72
N LYS A 6 10.35 12.44 -6.88
CA LYS A 6 8.91 12.22 -7.10
C LYS A 6 8.53 10.75 -6.91
N THR A 7 9.29 9.83 -7.50
CA THR A 7 9.06 8.39 -7.34
C THR A 7 9.15 7.96 -5.88
N GLY A 8 10.18 8.40 -5.15
CA GLY A 8 10.37 8.09 -3.74
C GLY A 8 9.22 8.60 -2.89
N LEU A 9 8.82 9.86 -3.07
CA LEU A 9 7.72 10.47 -2.30
C LEU A 9 6.36 9.82 -2.58
N ASN A 10 6.13 9.33 -3.81
CA ASN A 10 4.89 8.64 -4.17
C ASN A 10 4.84 7.20 -3.62
N THR A 11 6.00 6.52 -3.56
CA THR A 11 6.08 5.09 -3.27
C THR A 11 6.53 4.76 -1.84
N ASN A 12 6.81 5.77 -1.04
CA ASN A 12 6.98 5.67 0.41
C ASN A 12 5.67 6.07 1.09
N LEU A 13 5.27 5.29 2.10
CA LEU A 13 4.03 5.53 2.83
C LEU A 13 4.07 6.89 3.50
N SER A 14 2.97 7.63 3.38
CA SER A 14 2.81 8.92 4.03
C SER A 14 1.43 9.03 4.64
N ASN A 15 1.32 9.85 5.68
CA ASN A 15 0.03 10.17 6.29
C ASN A 15 -0.22 11.67 6.16
N TYR A 16 -1.12 12.08 5.26
CA TYR A 16 -1.40 13.50 4.96
C TYR A 16 -0.12 14.32 4.69
N GLY A 17 0.83 13.75 3.93
CA GLY A 17 2.09 14.39 3.57
C GLY A 17 3.16 14.41 4.66
N TRP A 18 2.95 13.68 5.77
CA TRP A 18 3.98 13.35 6.74
C TRP A 18 4.68 12.04 6.37
N TYR A 19 6.01 12.08 6.34
CA TYR A 19 6.89 10.95 6.04
C TYR A 19 7.73 10.61 7.25
N GLU A 20 7.97 9.34 7.49
CA GLU A 20 8.85 8.88 8.55
C GLU A 20 10.27 8.67 8.02
N CYS A 21 11.27 9.19 8.75
CA CYS A 21 12.67 8.90 8.45
C CYS A 21 12.99 7.46 8.85
N VAL A 22 13.57 6.69 7.94
CA VAL A 22 13.90 5.28 8.18
C VAL A 22 14.90 5.07 9.33
N HIS A 23 15.88 5.97 9.49
CA HIS A 23 16.91 5.81 10.53
C HIS A 23 16.52 6.33 11.91
N CYS A 24 15.87 7.49 12.01
CA CYS A 24 15.54 8.10 13.32
C CYS A 24 14.07 7.98 13.73
N HIS A 25 13.21 7.44 12.88
CA HIS A 25 11.77 7.24 13.09
C HIS A 25 10.96 8.51 13.40
N LYS A 26 11.57 9.69 13.29
CA LYS A 26 10.86 10.97 13.40
C LYS A 26 10.08 11.25 12.11
N LYS A 27 8.98 11.99 12.24
CA LYS A 27 8.10 12.37 11.12
C LYS A 27 8.43 13.78 10.64
N PHE A 28 8.45 13.95 9.32
CA PHE A 28 8.80 15.19 8.64
C PHE A 28 7.80 15.50 7.54
N ARG A 29 7.65 16.79 7.22
CA ARG A 29 6.90 17.22 6.03
C ARG A 29 7.70 16.92 4.77
N LYS A 30 6.99 16.85 3.63
CA LYS A 30 7.56 16.65 2.28
C LYS A 30 8.75 17.58 1.95
N GLY A 31 8.78 18.80 2.49
CA GLY A 31 9.88 19.77 2.28
C GLY A 31 11.13 19.51 3.13
N ASP A 32 11.01 18.72 4.19
CA ASP A 32 12.07 18.45 5.18
C ASP A 32 12.58 17.01 5.17
N ILE A 33 11.96 16.18 4.33
CA ILE A 33 12.42 14.83 4.05
C ILE A 33 13.17 14.78 2.71
N ASP A 34 14.25 14.01 2.69
CA ASP A 34 14.99 13.65 1.49
C ASP A 34 14.63 12.22 1.05
N ILE A 35 14.79 11.99 -0.25
CA ILE A 35 14.72 10.65 -0.84
C ILE A 35 16.15 10.18 -1.04
N ASP A 36 16.54 9.18 -0.27
CA ASP A 36 17.87 8.56 -0.30
C ASP A 36 17.87 7.29 -1.16
N HIS A 37 18.99 7.05 -1.83
CA HIS A 37 19.27 5.78 -2.48
C HIS A 37 19.91 4.81 -1.48
N ILE A 38 19.21 3.73 -1.15
CA ILE A 38 19.65 2.75 -0.16
C ILE A 38 21.02 2.16 -0.55
N LEU A 39 21.13 1.67 -1.79
CA LEU A 39 22.39 1.49 -2.50
C LEU A 39 22.69 2.83 -3.21
N PRO A 40 23.75 3.56 -2.83
CA PRO A 40 24.12 4.82 -3.48
C PRO A 40 24.35 4.66 -4.97
N GLN A 41 24.09 5.72 -5.74
CA GLN A 41 24.28 5.71 -7.20
C GLN A 41 25.74 5.45 -7.59
N SER A 42 26.70 5.99 -6.82
CA SER A 42 28.13 5.74 -6.99
C SER A 42 28.54 4.27 -6.80
N ARG A 43 27.66 3.46 -6.22
CA ARG A 43 27.84 2.01 -6.00
C ARG A 43 26.90 1.17 -6.89
N GLY A 44 26.34 1.75 -7.94
CA GLY A 44 25.45 1.06 -8.89
C GLY A 44 23.96 1.08 -8.52
N GLY A 45 23.55 1.91 -7.55
CA GLY A 45 22.16 2.08 -7.17
C GLY A 45 21.29 2.77 -8.22
N GLY A 46 20.17 2.13 -8.59
CA GLY A 46 19.20 2.69 -9.54
C GLY A 46 18.12 3.55 -8.89
N ASN A 47 17.34 4.25 -9.72
CA ASN A 47 16.19 5.08 -9.32
C ASN A 47 14.88 4.28 -9.13
N GLN A 48 14.97 2.96 -9.01
CA GLN A 48 13.80 2.11 -8.85
C GLN A 48 13.21 2.30 -7.45
N PRO A 49 11.86 2.30 -7.28
CA PRO A 49 11.21 2.51 -5.98
C PRO A 49 11.77 1.66 -4.83
N GLN A 50 12.20 0.43 -5.14
CA GLN A 50 12.77 -0.53 -4.20
C GLN A 50 14.11 -0.08 -3.60
N ASN A 51 14.79 0.87 -4.23
CA ASN A 51 16.06 1.44 -3.77
C ASN A 51 15.90 2.84 -3.16
N LEU A 52 14.68 3.37 -3.06
CA LEU A 52 14.42 4.73 -2.60
C LEU A 52 13.74 4.74 -1.23
N GLN A 53 14.34 5.41 -0.25
CA GLN A 53 13.83 5.52 1.12
C GLN A 53 13.72 6.98 1.59
N CYS A 54 12.88 7.23 2.60
CA CYS A 54 12.76 8.54 3.23
C CYS A 54 13.80 8.70 4.35
N LEU A 55 14.66 9.71 4.27
CA LEU A 55 15.55 10.11 5.35
C LEU A 55 15.36 11.60 5.66
N CYS A 56 15.48 12.00 6.92
CA CYS A 56 15.59 13.42 7.24
C CYS A 56 16.94 13.96 6.74
N LYS A 57 17.04 15.28 6.52
CA LYS A 57 18.26 15.94 6.05
C LYS A 57 19.51 15.58 6.88
N HIS A 58 19.36 15.40 8.19
CA HIS A 58 20.45 15.01 9.10
C HIS A 58 20.91 13.57 8.88
N CYS A 59 20.00 12.59 8.93
CA CYS A 59 20.31 11.18 8.68
C CYS A 59 20.87 10.96 7.26
N ASN A 60 20.29 11.62 6.26
CA ASN A 60 20.73 11.54 4.87
C ASN A 60 22.19 12.01 4.73
N ARG A 61 22.52 13.16 5.31
CA ARG A 61 23.89 13.70 5.33
C ARG A 61 24.86 12.79 6.10
N SER A 62 24.42 12.23 7.23
CA SER A 62 25.23 11.31 8.04
C SER A 62 25.51 9.99 7.32
N LYS A 63 24.56 9.47 6.53
CA LYS A 63 24.74 8.26 5.73
C LYS A 63 25.69 8.51 4.57
N GLY A 64 25.45 9.53 3.76
CA GLY A 64 26.22 9.78 2.54
C GLY A 64 26.29 8.53 1.65
N ASN A 65 27.52 8.09 1.33
CA ASN A 65 27.79 6.88 0.55
C ASN A 65 28.12 5.64 1.41
N ASP A 66 27.86 5.70 2.72
CA ASP A 66 28.04 4.55 3.61
C ASP A 66 27.04 3.43 3.28
N MET A 67 27.56 2.21 3.32
CA MET A 67 26.87 0.96 2.98
C MET A 67 26.58 0.09 4.21
N SER A 68 26.98 0.53 5.41
CA SER A 68 26.84 -0.23 6.66
C SER A 68 25.40 -0.70 6.92
N GLN A 69 24.42 0.15 6.63
CA GLN A 69 22.99 -0.11 6.86
C GLN A 69 22.23 -0.63 5.64
N THR A 70 22.84 -0.69 4.45
CA THR A 70 22.14 -1.01 3.17
C THR A 70 21.34 -2.30 3.25
N LYS A 71 21.86 -3.37 3.86
CA LYS A 71 21.13 -4.65 3.97
C LYS A 71 19.84 -4.50 4.80
N VAL A 72 19.91 -3.75 5.89
CA VAL A 72 18.77 -3.50 6.79
C VAL A 72 17.75 -2.62 6.09
N ASP A 73 18.20 -1.53 5.49
CA ASP A 73 17.37 -0.57 4.76
C ASP A 73 16.65 -1.26 3.57
N LEU A 74 17.33 -2.11 2.80
CA LEU A 74 16.71 -2.88 1.71
C LEU A 74 15.62 -3.83 2.21
N ARG A 75 15.85 -4.50 3.35
CA ARG A 75 14.86 -5.39 3.96
C ARG A 75 13.62 -4.61 4.40
N GLN A 76 13.81 -3.47 5.08
CA GLN A 76 12.72 -2.59 5.50
C GLN A 76 11.97 -2.01 4.28
N ARG A 77 12.72 -1.62 3.24
CA ARG A 77 12.13 -1.11 2.01
C ARG A 77 11.31 -2.16 1.25
N LYS A 78 11.76 -3.42 1.22
CA LYS A 78 10.99 -4.53 0.65
C LYS A 78 9.62 -4.67 1.32
N GLN A 79 9.57 -4.54 2.64
CA GLN A 79 8.32 -4.63 3.41
C GLN A 79 7.42 -3.42 3.14
N SER A 80 7.93 -2.20 3.30
CA SER A 80 7.13 -0.97 3.10
C SER A 80 6.66 -0.79 1.65
N TYR A 81 7.49 -1.15 0.66
CA TYR A 81 7.07 -1.13 -0.75
C TYR A 81 5.99 -2.17 -1.06
N GLY A 82 6.08 -3.34 -0.40
CA GLY A 82 5.03 -4.35 -0.47
C GLY A 82 3.70 -3.85 0.09
N GLN A 83 3.72 -3.12 1.21
CA GLN A 83 2.54 -2.48 1.78
C GLN A 83 1.94 -1.43 0.84
N TYR A 84 2.77 -0.51 0.33
CA TYR A 84 2.36 0.48 -0.67
C TYR A 84 1.65 -0.15 -1.88
N LYS A 85 2.23 -1.21 -2.46
CA LYS A 85 1.59 -1.93 -3.58
C LYS A 85 0.23 -2.53 -3.22
N ARG A 86 0.06 -3.02 -1.99
CA ARG A 86 -1.26 -3.54 -1.54
C ARG A 86 -2.27 -2.41 -1.39
N GLU A 87 -1.87 -1.29 -0.80
CA GLU A 87 -2.77 -0.17 -0.51
C GLU A 87 -3.18 0.61 -1.75
N GLU A 88 -2.25 0.87 -2.68
CA GLU A 88 -2.55 1.72 -3.83
C GLU A 88 -3.00 0.91 -5.06
N ILE A 89 -2.40 -0.26 -5.32
CA ILE A 89 -2.71 -1.05 -6.52
C ILE A 89 -3.77 -2.11 -6.23
N LEU A 90 -3.54 -2.94 -5.21
CA LEU A 90 -4.41 -4.09 -4.95
C LEU A 90 -5.77 -3.66 -4.39
N LYS A 91 -5.81 -2.63 -3.53
CA LYS A 91 -7.07 -2.11 -2.98
C LYS A 91 -8.01 -1.63 -4.07
N LEU A 92 -7.53 -0.86 -5.05
CA LEU A 92 -8.36 -0.37 -6.15
C LEU A 92 -8.94 -1.52 -6.98
N LYS A 93 -8.09 -2.49 -7.37
CA LYS A 93 -8.53 -3.68 -8.10
C LYS A 93 -9.54 -4.51 -7.32
N LEU A 94 -9.34 -4.64 -6.00
CA LEU A 94 -10.26 -5.38 -5.13
C LEU A 94 -11.63 -4.67 -5.03
N GLU A 95 -11.64 -3.35 -4.89
CA GLU A 95 -12.87 -2.56 -4.84
C GLU A 95 -13.63 -2.61 -6.18
N GLU A 96 -12.92 -2.56 -7.30
CA GLU A 96 -13.50 -2.75 -8.63
C GLU A 96 -14.13 -4.16 -8.77
N LYS A 97 -13.41 -5.21 -8.36
CA LYS A 97 -13.94 -6.58 -8.41
C LYS A 97 -15.16 -6.77 -7.50
N LYS A 98 -15.16 -6.18 -6.30
CA LYS A 98 -16.33 -6.18 -5.40
C LYS A 98 -17.53 -5.47 -6.03
N LYS A 99 -17.29 -4.35 -6.74
CA LYS A 99 -18.34 -3.64 -7.47
C LYS A 99 -18.93 -4.51 -8.58
N GLU A 100 -18.07 -5.15 -9.38
CA GLU A 100 -18.47 -6.10 -10.43
C GLU A 100 -19.32 -7.24 -9.86
N ILE A 101 -18.88 -7.89 -8.77
CA ILE A 101 -19.64 -8.97 -8.11
C ILE A 101 -21.03 -8.48 -7.69
N ARG A 102 -21.10 -7.29 -7.11
CA ARG A 102 -22.35 -6.70 -6.64
C ARG A 102 -23.32 -6.42 -7.78
N GLU A 103 -22.83 -5.79 -8.84
CA GLU A 103 -23.65 -5.32 -9.95
C GLU A 103 -24.06 -6.45 -10.90
N ASN A 104 -23.18 -7.44 -11.12
CA ASN A 104 -23.42 -8.50 -12.11
C ASN A 104 -24.06 -9.76 -11.54
N TYR A 105 -23.90 -10.01 -10.22
CA TYR A 105 -24.35 -11.24 -9.58
C TYR A 105 -25.31 -10.97 -8.41
N LEU A 106 -24.89 -10.23 -7.38
CA LEU A 106 -25.72 -10.04 -6.18
C LEU A 106 -27.02 -9.28 -6.45
N SER A 107 -26.97 -8.26 -7.31
CA SER A 107 -28.15 -7.49 -7.74
C SER A 107 -29.23 -8.36 -8.38
N LYS A 108 -28.84 -9.47 -9.01
CA LYS A 108 -29.73 -10.39 -9.75
C LYS A 108 -30.33 -11.48 -8.88
N LEU A 109 -29.75 -11.76 -7.71
CA LEU A 109 -30.33 -12.70 -6.77
C LEU A 109 -31.62 -12.12 -6.17
N SER A 110 -32.64 -12.94 -6.08
CA SER A 110 -33.86 -12.67 -5.32
C SER A 110 -33.60 -12.69 -3.81
N ASN A 111 -34.53 -12.13 -3.04
CA ASN A 111 -34.42 -12.13 -1.57
C ASN A 111 -34.42 -13.55 -0.99
N GLU A 112 -35.20 -14.46 -1.60
CA GLU A 112 -35.25 -15.86 -1.18
C GLU A 112 -33.92 -16.58 -1.43
N GLU A 113 -33.31 -16.37 -2.61
CA GLU A 113 -32.00 -16.94 -2.93
C GLU A 113 -30.91 -16.44 -1.97
N ILE A 114 -30.92 -15.14 -1.63
CA ILE A 114 -29.97 -14.57 -0.66
C ILE A 114 -30.11 -15.26 0.70
N LEU A 115 -31.34 -15.39 1.21
CA LEU A 115 -31.60 -16.05 2.49
C LEU A 115 -31.23 -17.54 2.45
N LYS A 116 -31.42 -18.21 1.32
CA LYS A 116 -31.00 -19.61 1.12
C LYS A 116 -29.48 -19.74 1.15
N CYS A 117 -28.75 -18.87 0.44
CA CYS A 117 -27.28 -18.86 0.44
C CYS A 117 -26.72 -18.58 1.85
N LEU A 118 -27.35 -17.70 2.63
CA LEU A 118 -26.93 -17.41 4.02
C LEU A 118 -27.13 -18.57 5.00
N LYS A 119 -27.94 -19.57 4.64
CA LYS A 119 -28.16 -20.79 5.45
C LYS A 119 -27.27 -21.96 5.04
N SER A 120 -26.61 -21.89 3.88
CA SER A 120 -25.70 -22.95 3.40
C SER A 120 -24.24 -22.62 3.71
N LEU A 121 -23.50 -23.65 4.13
CA LEU A 121 -22.05 -23.57 4.33
C LEU A 121 -21.27 -23.51 3.02
N ASP A 122 -21.85 -23.93 1.89
CA ASP A 122 -21.21 -23.90 0.57
C ASP A 122 -20.88 -22.47 0.13
N PHE A 123 -21.62 -21.49 0.65
CA PHE A 123 -21.47 -20.07 0.33
C PHE A 123 -20.80 -19.25 1.44
N ARG A 124 -20.18 -19.91 2.42
CA ARG A 124 -19.64 -19.26 3.63
C ARG A 124 -18.68 -18.11 3.31
N ASP A 125 -17.82 -18.27 2.30
CA ASP A 125 -16.86 -17.24 1.88
C ASP A 125 -17.53 -15.99 1.30
N GLY A 126 -18.73 -16.14 0.73
CA GLY A 126 -19.56 -15.05 0.18
C GLY A 126 -20.46 -14.36 1.21
N TRP A 127 -20.55 -14.88 2.44
CA TRP A 127 -21.52 -14.40 3.42
C TRP A 127 -21.38 -12.91 3.75
N THR A 128 -20.17 -12.36 3.75
CA THR A 128 -19.98 -10.92 4.02
C THR A 128 -20.74 -10.06 3.04
N GLU A 129 -20.63 -10.35 1.74
CA GLU A 129 -21.30 -9.59 0.69
C GLU A 129 -22.82 -9.90 0.64
N LEU A 130 -23.21 -11.16 0.85
CA LEU A 130 -24.63 -11.55 0.95
C LEU A 130 -25.34 -10.85 2.13
N LYS A 131 -24.71 -10.83 3.31
CA LYS A 131 -25.22 -10.12 4.51
C LYS A 131 -25.34 -8.62 4.26
N ARG A 132 -24.36 -8.04 3.58
CA ARG A 132 -24.38 -6.62 3.21
C ARG A 132 -25.56 -6.31 2.28
N GLU A 133 -25.78 -7.11 1.25
CA GLU A 133 -26.90 -6.94 0.32
C GLU A 133 -28.25 -7.19 1.02
N ALA A 134 -28.35 -8.20 1.90
CA ALA A 134 -29.54 -8.48 2.69
C ALA A 134 -29.97 -7.28 3.57
N ARG A 135 -29.02 -6.68 4.31
CA ARG A 135 -29.28 -5.45 5.11
C ARG A 135 -29.71 -4.28 4.23
N LYS A 136 -29.06 -4.11 3.07
CA LYS A 136 -29.41 -3.04 2.12
C LYS A 136 -30.86 -3.19 1.63
N ARG A 137 -31.36 -4.43 1.49
CA ARG A 137 -32.74 -4.74 1.09
C ARG A 137 -33.73 -4.83 2.25
N GLY A 138 -33.28 -4.71 3.50
CA GLY A 138 -34.13 -4.82 4.69
C GLY A 138 -34.67 -6.24 4.95
N ILE A 139 -34.02 -7.27 4.43
CA ILE A 139 -34.41 -8.68 4.64
C ILE A 139 -33.59 -9.39 5.73
N MET A 140 -32.67 -8.65 6.36
CA MET A 140 -31.85 -9.06 7.51
C MET A 140 -31.56 -7.85 8.40
#